data_AF-A0A1H5W244-F1
#
_entry.id   AF-A0A1H5W244-F1
#
_cell.length_a   1.000
_cell.length_b   1.000
_cell.length_c   1.000
_cell.angle_alpha   90.00
_cell.angle_beta   90.00
_cell.angle_gamma   90.00
#
_symmetry.space_group_name_H-M   'P 1'
#
loop_
_entity.id
_entity.type
_entity.pdbx_description
1 polymer ?
#
loop_
_entity_poly.entity_id
_entity_poly.type
_entity_poly.pdbx_seq_one_letter_code
_entity_poly.pdbx_strand_id
1 'polypeptide(L)' 'MEVAERTGRPGWAGKPLRQLSVGELTEALVYLEECEPADDALSRALAAQLAERTAAVC' A
#
# COMPACT_ATOMS: atom_id res chain seq x y z
N MET A 1 24.81 15.09 -7.71
CA MET A 1 23.89 15.78 -6.79
C MET A 1 23.20 14.70 -5.97
N GLU A 2 23.87 14.23 -4.92
CA GLU A 2 23.29 13.37 -3.90
C GLU A 2 22.98 14.26 -2.71
N VAL A 3 21.70 14.43 -2.35
CA VAL A 3 21.14 14.24 -1.00
C VAL A 3 19.64 14.60 -0.97
N ALA A 4 18.86 13.68 -0.40
CA ALA A 4 17.52 13.83 0.21
C ALA A 4 16.24 13.72 -0.65
N GLU A 5 15.76 12.49 -0.88
CA GLU A 5 14.32 12.18 -0.85
C GLU A 5 14.00 11.01 0.10
N ARG A 6 14.75 10.91 1.21
CA ARG A 6 14.52 9.93 2.29
C ARG A 6 13.49 10.41 3.32
N THR A 7 12.56 11.30 2.95
CA THR A 7 11.61 11.96 3.87
C THR A 7 10.18 11.99 3.31
N GLY A 8 9.59 10.85 2.97
CA GLY A 8 8.18 10.85 2.53
C GLY A 8 7.59 9.53 2.06
N ARG A 9 8.38 8.46 1.86
CA ARG A 9 7.78 7.15 1.58
C ARG A 9 7.20 6.56 2.87
N PRO A 10 5.90 6.26 2.90
CA PRO A 10 5.29 5.69 4.10
C PRO A 10 5.95 4.34 4.42
N GLY A 11 5.98 3.98 5.71
CA GLY A 11 6.75 2.83 6.21
C GLY A 11 6.35 1.49 5.58
N TRP A 12 5.17 1.41 4.98
CA TRP A 12 4.68 0.28 4.22
C TRP A 12 5.24 0.20 2.78
N ALA A 13 5.65 1.31 2.16
CA ALA A 13 6.09 1.35 0.76
C ALA A 13 7.43 0.63 0.49
N GLY A 14 8.17 0.28 1.55
CA GLY A 14 9.36 -0.54 1.48
C GLY A 14 9.12 -2.03 1.74
N LYS A 15 7.90 -2.43 2.12
CA LYS A 15 7.56 -3.79 2.51
C LYS A 15 6.90 -4.55 1.36
N PRO A 16 7.15 -5.87 1.22
CA PRO A 16 6.38 -6.69 0.30
C PRO A 16 4.92 -6.76 0.76
N LEU A 17 3.98 -6.76 -0.20
CA LEU A 17 2.53 -6.75 0.08
C LEU A 17 2.08 -7.82 1.08
N ARG A 18 2.70 -9.00 1.07
CA ARG A 18 2.38 -10.10 2.01
C ARG A 18 2.78 -9.80 3.47
N GLN A 19 3.64 -8.82 3.71
CA GLN A 19 4.06 -8.40 5.05
C GLN A 19 3.31 -7.15 5.54
N LEU A 20 2.41 -6.61 4.72
CA LEU A 20 1.57 -5.50 5.12
C LEU A 20 0.46 -5.98 6.05
N SER A 21 0.21 -5.18 7.07
CA SER A 21 -0.93 -5.32 7.96
C SER A 21 -2.20 -4.80 7.28
N VAL A 22 -3.38 -5.20 7.75
CA VAL A 22 -4.67 -4.70 7.26
C VAL A 22 -4.72 -3.16 7.26
N GLY A 23 -4.24 -2.52 8.34
CA GLY A 23 -4.17 -1.06 8.42
C GLY A 23 -3.22 -0.43 7.40
N GLU A 24 -2.07 -1.05 7.14
CA GLU A 24 -1.10 -0.56 6.15
C GLU A 24 -1.61 -0.73 4.71
N LEU A 25 -2.38 -1.80 4.44
CA LEU A 25 -3.04 -2.01 3.16
C LEU A 25 -4.11 -0.95 2.89
N THR A 26 -4.90 -0.58 3.90
CA THR A 26 -5.88 0.50 3.80
C THR A 26 -5.21 1.85 3.59
N GLU A 27 -4.15 2.15 4.34
CA GLU A 27 -3.38 3.39 4.19
C GLU A 27 -2.75 3.50 2.80
N ALA A 28 -2.25 2.39 2.25
CA ALA A 28 -1.71 2.34 0.90
C ALA A 28 -2.76 2.61 -0.19
N LEU A 29 -3.98 2.10 -0.03
CA LEU A 29 -5.08 2.37 -0.97
C LEU A 29 -5.47 3.84 -0.98
N VAL A 30 -5.61 4.47 0.18
CA VAL A 30 -5.92 5.90 0.30
C VAL A 30 -4.79 6.74 -0.31
N TYR A 31 -3.53 6.39 -0.04
CA TYR A 31 -2.38 7.09 -0.59
C TYR A 31 -2.34 7.03 -2.12
N LEU A 32 -2.69 5.89 -2.73
CA LEU A 32 -2.77 5.78 -4.19
C LEU A 32 -3.91 6.59 -4.78
N GLU A 33 -5.09 6.57 -4.14
CA GLU A 33 -6.24 7.36 -4.57
C GLU A 33 -5.94 8.87 -4.57
N GLU A 34 -5.15 9.36 -3.60
CA GLU A 34 -4.73 10.76 -3.53
C GLU A 34 -3.55 11.12 -4.44
N CYS A 35 -2.59 10.21 -4.66
CA CYS A 35 -1.38 10.50 -5.42
C CYS A 35 -1.55 10.34 -6.92
N GLU A 36 -2.17 9.26 -7.39
CA GLU A 36 -2.48 9.07 -8.81
C GLU A 36 -3.69 8.13 -9.00
N PRO A 37 -4.80 8.62 -9.59
CA PRO A 37 -5.94 7.77 -9.94
C PRO A 37 -5.66 6.75 -11.06
N ALA A 38 -4.40 6.58 -11.47
CA ALA A 38 -4.00 5.85 -12.67
C ALA A 38 -3.43 4.44 -12.41
N ASP A 39 -2.91 4.14 -11.22
CA ASP A 39 -2.34 2.80 -10.95
C ASP A 39 -3.40 1.80 -10.46
N ASP A 40 -4.31 1.51 -11.38
CA ASP A 40 -5.40 0.55 -11.27
C ASP A 40 -4.91 -0.86 -10.89
N ALA A 41 -3.74 -1.25 -11.41
CA ALA A 41 -3.16 -2.57 -11.18
C ALA A 41 -2.65 -2.71 -9.74
N LEU A 42 -1.92 -1.71 -9.25
CA LEU A 42 -1.44 -1.69 -7.88
C LEU A 42 -2.60 -1.61 -6.87
N SER A 43 -3.60 -0.76 -7.15
CA SER A 43 -4.81 -0.63 -6.32
C SER A 43 -5.58 -1.95 -6.22
N ARG A 44 -5.76 -2.68 -7.33
CA ARG A 44 -6.41 -4.00 -7.32
C ARG A 44 -5.61 -5.04 -6.53
N ALA A 45 -4.29 -5.04 -6.66
CA ALA A 45 -3.44 -5.97 -5.92
C ALA A 45 -3.52 -5.74 -4.40
N LEU A 46 -3.55 -4.48 -3.97
CA LEU A 46 -3.75 -4.12 -2.56
C LEU A 46 -5.13 -4.52 -2.06
N ALA A 47 -6.18 -4.25 -2.84
CA ALA A 47 -7.55 -4.63 -2.50
C ALA A 47 -7.72 -6.16 -2.38
N ALA A 48 -7.09 -6.93 -3.26
CA ALA A 48 -7.11 -8.39 -3.20
C ALA A 48 -6.41 -8.92 -1.93
N GLN A 49 -5.22 -8.39 -1.60
CA GLN A 49 -4.50 -8.77 -0.38
C GLN A 49 -5.27 -8.39 0.89
N LEU A 50 -5.95 -7.24 0.88
CA LEU A 50 -6.82 -6.82 1.98
C LEU A 50 -7.98 -7.81 2.15
N ALA A 51 -8.65 -8.20 1.07
CA ALA A 51 -9.74 -9.17 1.09
C ALA A 51 -9.27 -10.55 1.57
N GLU A 52 -8.10 -11.03 1.13
CA GLU A 52 -7.52 -12.28 1.61
C GLU A 52 -7.25 -12.24 3.12
N ARG A 53 -6.75 -11.11 3.64
CA ARG A 53 -6.43 -10.96 5.06
C ARG A 53 -7.64 -10.77 5.96
N THR A 54 -8.66 -10.05 5.50
CA THR A 54 -9.93 -9.92 6.25
C THR A 54 -10.70 -11.23 6.23
N ALA A 55 -10.69 -11.97 5.11
CA ALA A 55 -11.30 -13.30 5.04
C ALA A 55 -10.60 -14.33 5.93
N ALA A 56 -9.29 -14.23 6.13
CA ALA A 56 -8.54 -15.12 7.03
C ALA A 56 -8.74 -14.82 8.53
N VAL A 57 -9.34 -13.67 8.87
CA VAL A 57 -9.64 -13.25 10.25
C VAL A 57 -11.07 -13.64 10.68
N CYS A 58 -11.95 -13.91 9.73
CA CYS A 58 -13.32 -14.41 9.96
C CYS A 58 -13.36 -15.94 10.11
#